data_AF-A0A7J7H424-F1
#
_entry.id   AF-A0A7J7H424-F1
#
_cell.length_a   1.000
_cell.length_b   1.000
_cell.length_c   1.000
_cell.angle_alpha   90.00
_cell.angle_beta   90.00
_cell.angle_gamma   90.00
#
_symmetry.space_group_name_H-M   'P 1'
#
loop_
_entity.id
_entity.type
_entity.pdbx_description
1 polymer ?
#
loop_
_entity_poly.entity_id
_entity_poly.type
_entity_poly.pdbx_seq_one_letter_code
_entity_poly.pdbx_strand_id
1 'polypeptide(L)'
;MWFRNPFSRLVLNETIDLQISVDHFNGDQWSEANYINTGFYMIRSNNKTIALFDEWHARKDNSTGMKEQDVLQKMMHEGVFRGLRLRVKFWDTLYFSGFCRNSNDVRVVVTVHSNCCRQGRRWTSTRNVSSTHVSETGSRSSAGFPARAYRQTKSFNAVSKELKPSKQDKLMEYDQKMDMHVRH
;
A
#
# COMPACT_ATOMS: atom_id res chain seq x y z
N MET A 1 4.44 -8.36 -0.71
CA MET A 1 4.34 -9.34 -1.82
C MET A 1 2.93 -9.35 -2.39
N TRP A 2 2.78 -9.58 -3.69
CA TRP A 2 1.47 -9.71 -4.36
C TRP A 2 1.26 -11.18 -4.75
N PHE A 3 0.13 -11.74 -4.37
CA PHE A 3 -0.25 -13.13 -4.66
C PHE A 3 -1.30 -13.21 -5.76
N ARG A 4 -2.07 -12.13 -5.98
CA ARG A 4 -3.13 -12.01 -6.99
C ARG A 4 -3.14 -10.62 -7.58
N ASN A 5 -3.89 -10.46 -8.67
CA ASN A 5 -4.13 -9.16 -9.27
C ASN A 5 -4.91 -8.23 -8.30
N PRO A 6 -4.30 -7.15 -7.79
CA PRO A 6 -4.97 -6.26 -6.85
C PRO A 6 -6.09 -5.45 -7.47
N PHE A 7 -6.03 -5.17 -8.78
CA PHE A 7 -7.05 -4.38 -9.47
C PHE A 7 -8.45 -5.01 -9.41
N SER A 8 -8.55 -6.31 -9.16
CA SER A 8 -9.84 -6.99 -8.92
C SER A 8 -10.55 -6.59 -7.61
N ARG A 9 -9.81 -6.03 -6.64
CA ARG A 9 -10.31 -5.63 -5.32
C ARG A 9 -10.19 -4.12 -5.07
N LEU A 10 -9.45 -3.42 -5.92
CA LEU A 10 -9.35 -1.96 -5.89
C LEU A 10 -10.61 -1.34 -6.47
N VAL A 11 -11.13 -0.30 -5.81
CA VAL A 11 -12.19 0.52 -6.39
C VAL A 11 -11.52 1.55 -7.29
N LEU A 12 -11.71 1.44 -8.60
CA LEU A 12 -11.12 2.36 -9.58
C LEU A 12 -12.05 3.52 -9.94
N ASN A 13 -13.28 3.56 -9.38
CA ASN A 13 -14.21 4.64 -9.67
C ASN A 13 -13.75 5.98 -9.09
N GLU A 14 -14.18 7.09 -9.71
CA GLU A 14 -13.71 8.44 -9.37
C GLU A 14 -14.18 8.97 -8.00
N THR A 15 -14.92 8.17 -7.24
CA THR A 15 -15.56 8.65 -6.01
C THR A 15 -14.70 8.49 -4.77
N ILE A 16 -13.72 7.59 -4.78
CA ILE A 16 -12.83 7.35 -3.63
C ILE A 16 -11.52 8.13 -3.81
N ASP A 17 -11.12 8.86 -2.77
CA ASP A 17 -9.93 9.70 -2.77
C ASP A 17 -8.68 8.91 -2.36
N LEU A 18 -8.82 8.10 -1.31
CA LEU A 18 -7.75 7.28 -0.73
C LEU A 18 -8.30 5.90 -0.36
N GLN A 19 -7.57 4.85 -0.74
CA GLN A 19 -7.78 3.50 -0.26
C GLN A 19 -6.50 3.02 0.42
N ILE A 20 -6.58 2.51 1.64
CA ILE A 20 -5.38 2.22 2.43
C ILE A 20 -5.53 0.89 3.18
N SER A 21 -4.41 0.17 3.27
CA SER A 21 -4.31 -1.03 4.11
C SER A 21 -4.38 -0.67 5.59
N VAL A 22 -4.66 -1.67 6.43
CA VAL A 22 -4.78 -1.49 7.88
C VAL A 22 -4.07 -2.64 8.60
N ASP A 23 -3.54 -2.35 9.78
CA ASP A 23 -2.94 -3.36 10.65
C ASP A 23 -4.01 -4.20 11.36
N HIS A 24 -5.18 -3.60 11.64
CA HIS A 24 -6.34 -4.28 12.21
C HIS A 24 -7.63 -3.75 11.57
N PHE A 25 -8.36 -4.62 10.89
CA PHE A 25 -9.66 -4.28 10.30
C PHE A 25 -10.77 -4.49 11.34
N ASN A 26 -11.60 -3.46 11.53
CA ASN A 26 -12.67 -3.47 12.53
C ASN A 26 -14.02 -3.99 11.99
N GLY A 27 -14.10 -4.36 10.71
CA GLY A 27 -15.33 -4.83 10.05
C GLY A 27 -16.06 -3.73 9.27
N ASP A 28 -15.69 -2.46 9.43
CA ASP A 28 -16.26 -1.33 8.70
C ASP A 28 -15.19 -0.61 7.87
N GLN A 29 -15.30 -0.74 6.55
CA GLN A 29 -14.39 -0.13 5.58
C GLN A 29 -14.47 1.41 5.50
N TRP A 30 -15.42 2.04 6.17
CA TRP A 30 -15.59 3.51 6.20
C TRP A 30 -15.25 4.12 7.56
N SER A 31 -14.91 3.30 8.54
CA SER A 31 -14.63 3.75 9.91
C SER A 31 -13.18 4.20 10.08
N GLU A 32 -12.98 5.44 10.51
CA GLU A 32 -11.66 5.98 10.90
C GLU A 32 -11.11 5.34 12.18
N ALA A 33 -11.86 4.43 12.83
CA ALA A 33 -11.35 3.64 13.96
C ALA A 33 -10.43 2.48 13.52
N ASN A 34 -10.26 2.25 12.22
CA ASN A 34 -9.26 1.33 11.70
C ASN A 34 -7.85 1.88 11.92
N TYR A 35 -6.91 0.98 12.26
CA TYR A 35 -5.50 1.36 12.45
C TYR A 35 -4.77 1.25 11.12
N ILE A 36 -4.47 2.40 10.49
CA ILE A 36 -3.98 2.45 9.10
C ILE A 36 -2.59 1.88 8.97
N ASN A 37 -2.29 1.35 7.79
CA ASN A 37 -0.97 0.90 7.39
C ASN A 37 -0.55 1.60 6.10
N THR A 38 0.54 2.38 6.15
CA THR A 38 1.06 3.13 4.99
C THR A 38 1.94 2.31 4.07
N GLY A 39 2.07 1.01 4.34
CA GLY A 39 2.82 0.07 3.53
C GLY A 39 2.15 -0.31 2.21
N PHE A 40 0.83 -0.08 2.09
CA PHE A 40 0.12 -0.16 0.82
C PHE A 40 -1.11 0.74 0.81
N TYR A 41 -1.20 1.59 -0.20
CA TYR A 41 -2.34 2.47 -0.43
C TYR A 41 -2.50 2.78 -1.92
N MET A 42 -3.69 3.19 -2.32
CA MET A 42 -4.02 3.68 -3.65
C MET A 42 -4.67 5.05 -3.50
N ILE A 43 -4.22 6.01 -4.30
CA ILE A 43 -4.69 7.40 -4.24
C ILE A 43 -5.18 7.84 -5.60
N ARG A 44 -6.24 8.64 -5.57
CA ARG A 44 -6.68 9.43 -6.69
C ARG A 44 -6.09 10.83 -6.60
N SER A 45 -5.40 11.29 -7.64
CA SER A 45 -4.85 12.66 -7.64
C SER A 45 -5.95 13.70 -7.81
N ASN A 46 -6.16 14.51 -6.78
CA ASN A 46 -7.08 15.63 -6.77
C ASN A 46 -6.65 16.67 -5.73
N ASN A 47 -7.35 17.80 -5.65
CA ASN A 47 -6.94 18.90 -4.76
C ASN A 47 -6.98 18.50 -3.28
N LYS A 48 -7.86 17.59 -2.86
CA LYS A 48 -7.96 17.13 -1.46
C LYS A 48 -6.77 16.25 -1.10
N THR A 49 -6.40 15.31 -1.98
CA THR A 49 -5.29 14.39 -1.74
C THR A 49 -3.94 15.08 -1.87
N ILE A 50 -3.82 16.10 -2.72
CA ILE A 50 -2.64 16.99 -2.73
C ILE A 50 -2.52 17.71 -1.38
N ALA A 51 -3.58 18.36 -0.90
CA ALA A 51 -3.57 19.04 0.39
C ALA A 51 -3.25 18.09 1.56
N LEU A 52 -3.78 16.87 1.53
CA LEU A 52 -3.45 15.84 2.51
C LEU A 52 -1.93 15.55 2.54
N PHE A 53 -1.32 15.37 1.38
CA PHE A 53 0.10 15.04 1.28
C PHE A 53 1.00 16.22 1.65
N ASP A 54 0.62 17.44 1.26
CA ASP A 54 1.32 18.66 1.67
C ASP A 54 1.37 18.76 3.20
N GLU A 55 0.21 18.58 3.87
CA GLU A 55 0.12 18.64 5.32
C GLU A 55 0.83 17.47 6.00
N TRP A 56 0.74 16.27 5.43
CA TRP A 56 1.41 15.08 5.97
C TRP A 56 2.91 15.20 5.92
N HIS A 57 3.47 15.68 4.80
CA HIS A 57 4.90 16.00 4.69
C HIS A 57 5.34 17.06 5.71
N ALA A 58 4.63 18.19 5.76
CA ALA A 58 4.95 19.28 6.69
C ALA A 58 4.93 18.85 8.16
N ARG A 59 3.98 17.98 8.54
CA ARG A 59 3.90 17.44 9.90
C ARG A 59 4.97 16.39 10.18
N LYS A 60 5.29 15.55 9.20
CA LYS A 60 6.34 14.52 9.33
C LYS A 60 7.69 15.16 9.64
N ASP A 61 8.04 16.26 8.99
CA ASP A 61 9.31 16.97 9.21
C ASP A 61 9.43 17.52 10.64
N ASN A 62 8.30 17.81 11.29
CA ASN A 62 8.23 18.35 12.66
C ASN A 62 7.88 17.28 13.73
N SER A 63 7.74 16.00 13.36
CA SER A 63 7.28 14.95 14.26
C SER A 63 8.41 14.01 14.68
N THR A 64 9.34 14.52 15.51
CA THR A 64 10.48 13.74 16.01
C THR A 64 10.03 12.45 16.69
N GLY A 65 10.61 11.32 16.27
CA GLY A 65 10.35 10.00 16.86
C GLY A 65 9.07 9.31 16.37
N MET A 66 8.28 9.94 15.50
CA MET A 66 7.09 9.33 14.90
C MET A 66 7.39 8.73 13.53
N LYS A 67 6.79 7.58 13.22
CA LYS A 67 6.81 7.02 11.86
C LYS A 67 5.78 7.74 11.00
N GLU A 68 5.94 7.63 9.69
CA GLU A 68 5.00 8.20 8.71
C GLU A 68 3.56 7.74 8.94
N GLN A 69 3.37 6.45 9.25
CA GLN A 69 2.08 5.87 9.63
C GLN A 69 1.49 6.55 10.87
N ASP A 70 2.31 6.81 11.90
CA ASP A 70 1.86 7.40 13.16
C ASP A 70 1.38 8.85 12.93
N VAL A 71 2.10 9.61 12.09
CA VAL A 71 1.74 10.98 11.74
C VAL A 71 0.42 11.01 10.97
N LEU A 72 0.24 10.14 9.97
CA LEU A 72 -1.00 10.07 9.20
C LEU A 72 -2.19 9.62 10.06
N GLN A 73 -1.98 8.64 10.95
CA GLN A 73 -3.01 8.19 11.89
C GLN A 73 -3.43 9.33 12.82
N LYS A 74 -2.46 10.09 13.34
CA LYS A 74 -2.74 11.26 14.19
C LYS A 74 -3.55 12.32 13.44
N MET A 75 -3.17 12.65 12.21
CA MET A 75 -3.92 13.60 11.37
C MET A 75 -5.36 13.15 11.14
N MET A 76 -5.57 11.85 10.87
CA MET A 76 -6.90 11.29 10.70
C MET A 76 -7.75 11.48 11.96
N HIS A 77 -7.21 11.13 13.14
CA HIS A 77 -7.92 11.29 14.41
C HIS A 77 -8.22 12.75 14.77
N GLU A 78 -7.30 13.67 14.46
CA GLU A 78 -7.49 15.11 14.60
C GLU A 78 -8.54 15.67 13.63
N GLY A 79 -9.01 14.87 12.67
CA GLY A 79 -10.09 15.22 11.76
C GLY A 79 -9.64 15.91 10.48
N VAL A 80 -8.34 15.87 10.15
CA VAL A 80 -7.83 16.40 8.86
C VAL A 80 -8.57 15.75 7.69
N PHE A 81 -8.83 14.44 7.75
CA PHE A 81 -9.52 13.72 6.68
C PHE A 81 -10.96 14.24 6.48
N ARG A 82 -11.66 14.49 7.58
CA ARG A 82 -13.01 15.06 7.59
C ARG A 82 -13.00 16.52 7.11
N GLY A 83 -12.01 17.31 7.54
CA GLY A 83 -11.83 18.70 7.12
C GLY A 83 -11.59 18.84 5.61
N LEU A 84 -10.79 17.94 5.03
CA LEU A 84 -10.55 17.85 3.60
C LEU A 84 -11.69 17.16 2.83
N ARG A 85 -12.70 16.64 3.54
CA ARG A 85 -13.83 15.88 2.99
C ARG A 85 -13.36 14.70 2.12
N LEU A 86 -12.31 14.01 2.56
CA LEU A 86 -11.78 12.85 1.86
C LEU A 86 -12.76 11.68 1.94
N ARG A 87 -13.00 11.03 0.80
CA ARG A 87 -13.62 9.70 0.81
C ARG A 87 -12.53 8.65 0.94
N VAL A 88 -12.37 8.11 2.14
CA VAL A 88 -11.35 7.11 2.47
C VAL A 88 -11.98 5.75 2.62
N LYS A 89 -11.35 4.71 2.06
CA LYS A 89 -11.77 3.32 2.22
C LYS A 89 -10.63 2.50 2.82
N PHE A 90 -10.94 1.80 3.91
CA PHE A 90 -10.02 0.89 4.58
C PHE A 90 -10.21 -0.52 4.05
N TRP A 91 -9.12 -1.20 3.68
CA TRP A 91 -9.20 -2.54 3.15
C TRP A 91 -9.24 -3.61 4.25
N ASP A 92 -10.05 -4.64 4.00
CA ASP A 92 -10.08 -5.81 4.86
C ASP A 92 -8.76 -6.58 4.77
N THR A 93 -8.19 -6.90 5.95
CA THR A 93 -7.02 -7.75 6.14
C THR A 93 -7.17 -9.16 5.58
N LEU A 94 -8.40 -9.61 5.29
CA LEU A 94 -8.67 -10.83 4.52
C LEU A 94 -8.00 -10.80 3.14
N TYR A 95 -8.04 -9.65 2.46
CA TYR A 95 -7.53 -9.45 1.11
C TYR A 95 -6.17 -8.74 1.11
N PHE A 96 -5.99 -7.72 1.94
CA PHE A 96 -4.76 -6.94 2.04
C PHE A 96 -4.12 -7.22 3.40
N SER A 97 -3.50 -8.39 3.49
CA SER A 97 -3.04 -8.96 4.76
C SER A 97 -1.68 -8.38 5.18
N GLY A 98 -1.37 -8.52 6.47
CA GLY A 98 -0.04 -8.28 7.00
C GLY A 98 0.22 -9.17 8.22
N PHE A 99 1.46 -9.27 8.70
CA PHE A 99 1.75 -10.11 9.87
C PHE A 99 1.22 -9.57 11.20
N CYS A 100 0.76 -8.31 11.26
CA CYS A 100 -0.04 -7.85 12.39
C CYS A 100 -1.40 -8.59 12.45
N ARG A 101 -1.95 -8.95 11.28
CA ARG A 101 -3.22 -9.69 11.13
C ARG A 101 -3.19 -10.59 9.89
N ASN A 102 -2.76 -11.84 10.09
CA ASN A 102 -2.74 -12.82 9.02
C ASN A 102 -4.17 -13.11 8.55
N SER A 103 -4.36 -13.13 7.23
CA SER A 103 -5.56 -13.68 6.63
C SER A 103 -5.62 -15.18 6.88
N ASN A 104 -6.80 -15.68 7.21
CA ASN A 104 -7.05 -17.11 7.41
C ASN A 104 -7.30 -17.85 6.09
N ASP A 105 -7.39 -17.14 4.95
CA ASP A 105 -7.64 -17.75 3.64
C ASP A 105 -6.67 -17.25 2.57
N VAL A 106 -5.58 -17.99 2.38
CA VAL A 106 -4.56 -17.73 1.34
C VAL A 106 -5.11 -17.78 -0.08
N ARG A 107 -6.32 -18.34 -0.30
CA ARG A 107 -6.96 -18.43 -1.62
C ARG A 107 -7.54 -17.09 -2.08
N VAL A 108 -7.71 -16.13 -1.19
CA VAL A 108 -8.29 -14.81 -1.51
C VAL A 108 -7.34 -13.65 -1.27
N VAL A 109 -6.22 -13.88 -0.57
CA VAL A 109 -5.20 -12.85 -0.30
C VAL A 109 -4.65 -12.25 -1.59
N VAL A 110 -4.69 -10.93 -1.68
CA VAL A 110 -4.14 -10.16 -2.79
C VAL A 110 -2.71 -9.75 -2.47
N THR A 111 -2.49 -9.10 -1.34
CA THR A 111 -1.17 -8.66 -0.90
C THR A 111 -0.88 -9.14 0.52
N VAL A 112 0.39 -9.35 0.81
CA VAL A 112 0.90 -9.50 2.18
C VAL A 112 2.00 -8.48 2.42
N HIS A 113 1.82 -7.65 3.44
CA HIS A 113 2.81 -6.70 3.92
C HIS A 113 3.56 -7.26 5.14
N SER A 114 4.88 -7.09 5.19
CA SER A 114 5.71 -7.60 6.30
C SER A 114 5.79 -6.64 7.48
N ASN A 115 4.63 -6.21 8.00
CA ASN A 115 4.49 -5.41 9.22
C ASN A 115 4.60 -6.30 10.47
N CYS A 116 4.79 -5.73 11.67
CA CYS A 116 4.86 -6.46 12.94
C CYS A 116 5.88 -7.63 13.01
N CYS A 117 6.93 -7.62 12.19
CA CYS A 117 8.04 -8.57 12.32
C CYS A 117 8.87 -8.25 13.58
N ARG A 118 8.80 -9.10 14.62
CA ARG A 118 9.81 -9.10 15.69
C ARG A 118 11.11 -9.71 15.16
N GLN A 119 12.25 -9.07 15.46
CA GLN A 119 13.58 -9.63 15.18
C GLN A 119 13.66 -11.01 15.86
N GLY A 120 13.67 -12.09 15.08
CA GLY A 120 13.70 -13.46 15.62
C GLY A 120 12.87 -14.50 14.85
N ARG A 121 11.89 -14.12 14.04
CA ARG A 121 11.25 -15.05 13.09
C ARG A 121 11.95 -15.01 11.74
N ARG A 122 13.07 -15.75 11.67
CA ARG A 122 13.70 -16.12 10.40
C ARG A 122 12.66 -16.88 9.59
N TRP A 123 12.19 -16.30 8.49
CA TRP A 123 11.45 -17.05 7.50
C TRP A 123 12.40 -18.10 6.93
N THR A 124 12.24 -19.35 7.36
CA THR A 124 12.61 -20.46 6.48
C THR A 124 11.67 -20.36 5.29
N SER A 125 12.23 -20.20 4.10
CA SER A 125 11.48 -20.30 2.85
C SER A 125 10.70 -21.60 2.88
N THR A 126 9.40 -21.55 3.16
CA THR A 126 8.52 -22.70 2.96
C THR A 126 8.41 -22.87 1.45
N ARG A 127 9.19 -23.80 0.91
CA ARG A 127 9.08 -24.36 -0.45
C ARG A 127 7.71 -25.04 -0.74
N ASN A 128 6.67 -24.75 0.04
CA ASN A 128 5.37 -25.40 -0.05
C ASN A 128 4.25 -24.41 -0.38
N VAL A 129 4.49 -23.47 -1.29
CA VAL A 129 3.42 -23.00 -2.17
C VAL A 129 3.57 -23.82 -3.44
N SER A 130 2.70 -24.81 -3.61
CA SER A 130 2.64 -25.60 -4.84
C SER A 130 2.44 -24.63 -6.00
N SER A 131 3.48 -24.52 -6.83
CA SER A 131 3.44 -23.85 -8.11
C SER A 131 2.55 -24.68 -9.04
N THR A 132 1.24 -24.41 -9.01
CA THR A 132 0.36 -24.82 -10.09
C THR A 132 0.67 -23.93 -11.28
N HIS A 133 1.57 -24.42 -12.15
CA HIS A 133 1.81 -23.86 -13.46
C HIS A 133 0.49 -23.90 -14.26
N VAL A 134 -0.07 -22.73 -14.57
CA VAL A 134 -0.96 -22.59 -15.72
C VAL A 134 -0.06 -22.26 -16.90
N SER A 135 0.16 -23.25 -17.76
CA SER A 135 0.89 -23.14 -19.01
C SER A 135 0.02 -22.45 -20.06
N GLU A 136 0.33 -21.21 -20.41
CA GLU A 136 -0.04 -20.68 -21.74
C GLU A 136 1.04 -21.11 -22.73
N THR A 137 0.61 -21.90 -23.71
CA THR A 137 1.42 -22.40 -24.81
C THR A 137 1.86 -21.26 -25.72
N GLY A 138 3.18 -21.06 -25.86
CA GLY A 138 3.76 -20.11 -26.81
C GLY A 138 5.28 -20.24 -26.90
N SER A 139 5.73 -21.18 -27.73
CA SER A 139 7.02 -21.25 -28.46
C SER A 139 8.31 -20.68 -27.82
N ARG A 140 9.22 -21.62 -27.49
CA ARG A 140 10.69 -21.53 -27.34
C ARG A 140 11.39 -20.30 -27.96
N SER A 141 12.23 -19.63 -27.16
CA SER A 141 13.66 -19.45 -27.48
C SER A 141 14.47 -19.26 -26.19
N SER A 142 15.56 -20.00 -26.09
CA SER A 142 16.54 -20.03 -25.00
C SER A 142 17.47 -18.82 -25.03
N ALA A 143 17.45 -18.00 -23.98
CA ALA A 143 18.57 -17.15 -23.60
C ALA A 143 18.53 -16.94 -22.07
N GLY A 144 19.57 -17.38 -21.38
CA GLY A 144 19.70 -17.19 -19.94
C GLY A 144 19.79 -15.70 -19.58
N PHE A 145 18.96 -15.27 -18.63
CA PHE A 145 19.08 -13.93 -18.04
C PHE A 145 19.68 -14.05 -16.63
N PRO A 146 20.66 -13.19 -16.27
CA PRO A 146 21.28 -13.23 -14.96
C PRO A 146 20.29 -12.81 -13.87
N ALA A 147 20.41 -13.43 -12.70
CA ALA A 147 19.63 -13.10 -11.51
C ALA A 147 19.91 -11.66 -11.06
N ARG A 148 19.17 -10.69 -11.61
CA ARG A 148 19.02 -9.37 -11.03
C ARG A 148 17.92 -9.46 -9.97
N ALA A 149 18.32 -9.35 -8.71
CA ALA A 149 17.41 -9.15 -7.60
C ALA A 149 16.53 -7.93 -7.93
N TYR A 150 15.25 -8.19 -8.24
CA TYR A 150 14.24 -7.14 -8.29
C TYR A 150 14.04 -6.64 -6.85
N ARG A 151 14.81 -5.62 -6.48
CA ARG A 151 14.54 -4.80 -5.30
C ARG A 151 13.17 -4.18 -5.56
N GLN A 152 12.17 -4.64 -4.82
CA GLN A 152 10.78 -4.20 -4.88
C GLN A 152 10.76 -2.71 -4.45
N THR A 153 11.00 -1.80 -5.40
CA THR A 153 10.59 -0.40 -5.25
C THR A 153 9.09 -0.42 -5.03
N LYS A 154 8.64 0.29 -3.98
CA LYS A 154 7.25 0.27 -3.53
C LYS A 154 6.30 0.49 -4.72
N SER A 155 5.21 -0.28 -4.70
CA SER A 155 4.19 -0.35 -5.75
C SER A 155 3.61 1.02 -6.08
N PHE A 156 4.17 1.73 -7.08
CA PHE A 156 3.52 2.90 -7.67
C PHE A 156 3.36 2.81 -9.19
N ASN A 157 4.16 1.99 -9.88
CA ASN A 157 4.22 2.02 -11.35
C ASN A 157 3.05 1.36 -12.10
N ALA A 158 2.06 0.76 -11.42
CA ALA A 158 0.98 0.04 -12.10
C ALA A 158 -0.37 0.80 -12.16
N VAL A 159 -0.53 1.92 -11.45
CA VAL A 159 -1.81 2.65 -11.34
C VAL A 159 -1.75 4.01 -12.05
N SER A 160 -1.27 4.03 -13.30
CA SER A 160 -0.94 5.29 -13.99
C SER A 160 -1.51 5.36 -15.41
N LYS A 161 -2.83 5.29 -15.57
CA LYS A 161 -3.43 5.46 -16.92
C LYS A 161 -4.53 6.52 -17.08
N GLU A 162 -4.96 7.24 -16.05
CA GLU A 162 -6.09 8.18 -16.22
C GLU A 162 -5.96 9.52 -15.45
N LEU A 163 -4.79 10.16 -15.43
CA LEU A 163 -4.62 11.46 -14.75
C LEU A 163 -3.86 12.50 -15.59
N LYS A 164 -4.19 13.79 -15.41
CA LYS A 164 -3.41 14.90 -15.98
C LYS A 164 -1.97 14.81 -15.44
N PRO A 165 -0.94 14.72 -16.29
CA PRO A 165 0.43 14.36 -15.89
C PRO A 165 0.96 15.15 -14.68
N SER A 166 0.76 16.48 -14.68
CA SER A 166 1.34 17.38 -13.68
C SER A 166 0.89 17.17 -12.23
N LYS A 167 -0.33 16.66 -11.99
CA LYS A 167 -0.80 16.37 -10.62
C LYS A 167 -0.37 14.98 -10.15
N GLN A 168 -0.15 14.06 -11.07
CA GLN A 168 0.34 12.72 -10.78
C GLN A 168 1.81 12.77 -10.38
N ASP A 169 2.60 13.55 -11.11
CA ASP A 169 4.04 13.72 -10.87
C ASP A 169 4.32 14.26 -9.47
N LYS A 170 3.53 15.23 -8.98
CA LYS A 170 3.66 15.76 -7.62
C LYS A 170 3.43 14.71 -6.53
N LEU A 171 2.42 13.85 -6.68
CA LEU A 171 2.14 12.79 -5.70
C LEU A 171 3.22 11.71 -5.72
N MET A 172 3.75 11.38 -6.90
CA MET A 172 4.89 10.46 -7.00
C MET A 172 6.16 11.06 -6.36
N GLU A 173 6.40 12.36 -6.52
CA GLU A 173 7.50 13.06 -5.86
C GLU A 173 7.35 13.00 -4.33
N TYR A 174 6.14 13.17 -3.82
CA TYR A 174 5.88 13.06 -2.38
C TYR A 174 6.14 11.66 -1.83
N ASP A 175 5.68 10.60 -2.50
CA ASP A 175 5.93 9.23 -2.05
C ASP A 175 7.43 8.90 -2.05
N GLN A 176 8.15 9.33 -3.09
CA GLN A 176 9.61 9.18 -3.15
C GLN A 176 10.34 9.92 -2.02
N LYS A 177 9.90 11.12 -1.65
CA LYS A 177 10.48 11.90 -0.55
C LYS A 177 10.26 11.25 0.82
N MET A 178 9.10 10.64 1.04
CA MET A 178 8.83 9.86 2.26
C MET A 178 9.77 8.65 2.34
N ASP A 179 9.94 7.93 1.24
CA ASP A 179 10.82 6.77 1.16
C ASP A 179 12.31 7.04 1.46
N MET A 180 12.81 8.25 1.15
CA MET A 180 14.19 8.62 1.46
C MET A 180 14.44 8.81 2.96
N HIS A 181 13.47 9.32 3.71
CA HIS A 181 13.63 9.62 5.14
C HIS A 181 13.59 8.38 6.05
N VAL A 182 13.28 7.19 5.51
CA VAL A 182 13.33 5.91 6.24
C VAL A 182 14.74 5.31 6.24
N ARG A 183 15.72 5.91 5.55
CA ARG A 183 17.09 5.38 5.37
C ARG A 183 18.17 5.97 6.29
N HIS A 184 17.85 6.31 7.54
CA HIS A 184 18.85 6.67 8.55
C HIS A 184 18.65 5.90 9.85
#